data_AF-A0A7T4N8H7-F1
#
_entry.id   AF-A0A7T4N8H7-F1
#
_cell.length_a   1.000
_cell.length_b   1.000
_cell.length_c   1.000
_cell.angle_alpha   90.00
_cell.angle_beta   90.00
_cell.angle_gamma   90.00
#
_symmetry.space_group_name_H-M   'P 1'
#
loop_
_entity.id
_entity.type
_entity.pdbx_description
1 polymer ?
#
loop_
_entity_poly.entity_id
_entity_poly.type
_entity_poly.pdbx_seq_one_letter_code
_entity_poly.pdbx_strand_id
1 'polypeptide(L)'
;MNVRTVFAFAVVAVLGASAALLPAFAAAQTQPAESRAELYRRNLLAGKDVACRTNASCAALGVAALEAGRVKDAQSLVAMEAALAEATAMRAAEENSPKATSSARARVAMALVHQGDVQQKLGAYSDARAYYRSAVSRGDDYPNDALLGRAVAAARQRLEAIAHKAEVTGIPPGGARFSRYMFFGAWNSIDVKPVKGRRGVYRIDGDFVYPTVSPDGLPSANMGSMSAHVRFFDGVARVPMTDAGGDAPIDATAKIASLAPYEQRNDKCLIEFRLAAPETLDVLTRGSPTACGFGFNVSADGRYYLMTGR
;
A
#
# COMPACT_ATOMS: atom_id res chain seq x y z
N MET A 1 -33.04 88.20 -22.50
CA MET A 1 -33.72 87.64 -23.69
C MET A 1 -32.69 86.87 -24.50
N ASN A 2 -33.12 85.73 -25.03
CA ASN A 2 -32.37 84.67 -25.70
C ASN A 2 -31.45 85.15 -26.84
N VAL A 3 -30.39 84.36 -27.13
CA VAL A 3 -30.26 83.55 -28.37
C VAL A 3 -28.95 82.73 -28.35
N ARG A 4 -29.07 81.42 -28.65
CA ARG A 4 -28.01 80.43 -28.99
C ARG A 4 -27.38 80.83 -30.35
N THR A 5 -26.14 80.53 -30.77
CA THR A 5 -25.56 79.20 -31.11
C THR A 5 -24.16 79.40 -31.77
N VAL A 6 -23.11 78.72 -31.28
CA VAL A 6 -22.03 77.89 -31.90
C VAL A 6 -21.01 78.41 -32.97
N PHE A 7 -19.79 77.82 -32.84
CA PHE A 7 -18.55 77.69 -33.68
C PHE A 7 -17.42 78.72 -33.41
N ALA A 8 -16.11 78.41 -33.35
CA ALA A 8 -15.28 77.20 -33.19
C ALA A 8 -13.78 77.62 -33.06
N PHE A 9 -12.91 76.68 -32.61
CA PHE A 9 -11.42 76.66 -32.63
C PHE A 9 -10.69 77.69 -31.74
N ALA A 10 -9.57 77.40 -31.09
CA ALA A 10 -8.69 76.24 -30.95
C ALA A 10 -7.86 76.46 -29.67
N VAL A 11 -7.57 75.41 -28.91
CA VAL A 11 -6.42 75.45 -27.98
C VAL A 11 -5.72 74.10 -28.03
N VAL A 12 -4.53 74.11 -28.63
CA VAL A 12 -3.47 73.14 -28.46
C VAL A 12 -3.08 73.10 -26.98
N ALA A 13 -3.12 71.94 -26.34
CA ALA A 13 -2.46 71.72 -25.06
C ALA A 13 -1.66 70.43 -25.14
N VAL A 14 -0.35 70.62 -25.26
CA VAL A 14 0.69 69.60 -25.27
C VAL A 14 0.85 68.99 -23.88
N LEU A 15 0.90 67.67 -23.90
CA LEU A 15 1.38 66.69 -22.93
C LEU A 15 2.30 67.21 -21.79
N GLY A 16 1.93 66.88 -20.56
CA GLY A 16 2.82 66.79 -19.40
C GLY A 16 2.43 65.57 -18.57
N ALA A 17 3.20 64.49 -18.70
CA ALA A 17 2.94 63.18 -18.12
C ALA A 17 2.95 63.21 -16.58
N SER A 18 1.82 62.86 -15.97
CA SER A 18 1.74 62.48 -14.57
C SER A 18 1.86 60.97 -14.48
N ALA A 19 3.01 60.47 -14.03
CA ALA A 19 3.22 59.07 -13.72
C ALA A 19 2.29 58.65 -12.57
N ALA A 20 1.20 57.96 -12.90
CA ALA A 20 0.38 57.29 -11.92
C ALA A 20 1.20 56.12 -11.34
N LEU A 21 1.63 56.28 -10.08
CA LEU A 21 2.08 55.19 -9.22
C LEU A 21 0.90 54.24 -8.99
N LEU A 22 0.74 53.25 -9.87
CA LEU A 22 -0.06 52.08 -9.58
C LEU A 22 0.79 51.15 -8.71
N PRO A 23 0.31 50.72 -7.53
CA PRO A 23 0.97 49.63 -6.83
C PRO A 23 0.85 48.39 -7.72
N ALA A 24 1.98 47.94 -8.26
CA ALA A 24 2.08 46.63 -8.84
C ALA A 24 1.77 45.64 -7.71
N PHE A 25 0.54 45.12 -7.70
CA PHE A 25 0.25 43.88 -7.03
C PHE A 25 1.10 42.81 -7.72
N ALA A 26 2.33 42.64 -7.25
CA ALA A 26 3.10 41.45 -7.47
C ALA A 26 2.25 40.32 -6.87
N ALA A 27 1.50 39.64 -7.71
CA ALA A 27 1.03 38.30 -7.41
C ALA A 27 2.30 37.51 -7.10
N ALA A 28 2.61 37.36 -5.81
CA ALA A 28 3.52 36.34 -5.37
C ALA A 28 2.94 35.04 -5.93
N GLN A 29 3.54 34.55 -7.01
CA GLN A 29 3.30 33.21 -7.49
C GLN A 29 3.73 32.32 -6.33
N THR A 30 2.77 31.93 -5.49
CA THR A 30 2.94 30.82 -4.57
C THR A 30 3.43 29.69 -5.45
N GLN A 31 4.70 29.32 -5.29
CA GLN A 31 5.22 28.12 -5.93
C GLN A 31 4.21 27.02 -5.63
N PRO A 32 3.70 26.30 -6.65
CA PRO A 32 2.79 25.21 -6.41
C PRO A 32 3.44 24.31 -5.36
N ALA A 33 2.73 24.03 -4.27
CA ALA A 33 3.22 23.19 -3.19
C ALA A 33 3.81 21.93 -3.82
N GLU A 34 5.07 21.64 -3.50
CA GLU A 34 5.78 20.54 -4.13
C GLU A 34 4.98 19.24 -3.96
N SER A 35 4.79 18.49 -5.04
CA SER A 35 4.07 17.21 -5.04
C SER A 35 4.63 16.28 -3.97
N ARG A 36 3.77 15.58 -3.20
CA ARG A 36 4.22 14.63 -2.17
C ARG A 36 5.04 13.51 -2.79
N ALA A 37 4.69 13.12 -4.02
CA ALA A 37 5.42 12.12 -4.77
C ALA A 37 6.85 12.57 -5.13
N GLU A 38 7.04 13.85 -5.49
CA GLU A 38 8.37 14.38 -5.79
C GLU A 38 9.20 14.54 -4.51
N LEU A 39 8.62 15.00 -3.41
CA LEU A 39 9.30 15.06 -2.11
C LEU A 39 9.75 13.66 -1.65
N TYR A 40 8.86 12.67 -1.75
CA TYR A 40 9.19 11.28 -1.42
C TYR A 40 10.33 10.75 -2.31
N ARG A 41 10.24 10.94 -3.62
CA ARG A 41 11.28 10.55 -4.57
C ARG A 41 12.61 11.23 -4.27
N ARG A 42 12.61 12.53 -3.96
CA ARG A 42 13.82 13.28 -3.59
C ARG A 42 14.47 12.69 -2.35
N ASN A 43 13.68 12.37 -1.33
CA ASN A 43 14.17 11.74 -0.10
C ASN A 43 14.78 10.35 -0.36
N LEU A 44 14.15 9.53 -1.21
CA LEU A 44 14.74 8.24 -1.65
C LEU A 44 16.10 8.41 -2.33
N LEU A 45 16.29 9.52 -3.04
CA LEU A 45 17.50 9.80 -3.85
C LEU A 45 18.52 10.71 -3.16
N ALA A 46 18.25 11.14 -1.93
CA ALA A 46 19.13 12.05 -1.19
C ALA A 46 20.43 11.38 -0.69
N GLY A 47 20.47 10.04 -0.69
CA GLY A 47 21.67 9.28 -0.34
C GLY A 47 22.83 9.52 -1.33
N LYS A 48 24.07 9.48 -0.84
CA LYS A 48 25.26 9.63 -1.69
C LYS A 48 25.52 8.41 -2.58
N ASP A 49 25.07 7.23 -2.16
CA ASP A 49 25.38 5.94 -2.81
C ASP A 49 24.16 5.31 -3.50
N VAL A 50 23.46 6.10 -4.30
CA VAL A 50 22.27 5.63 -5.04
C VAL A 50 22.69 5.01 -6.37
N ALA A 51 22.72 3.68 -6.44
CA ALA A 51 23.13 2.92 -7.62
C ALA A 51 22.20 3.12 -8.85
N CYS A 52 20.97 3.57 -8.63
CA CYS A 52 19.96 3.72 -9.67
C CYS A 52 18.96 4.83 -9.31
N ARG A 53 18.54 5.65 -10.28
CA ARG A 53 17.70 6.85 -10.03
C ARG A 53 16.28 6.76 -10.58
N THR A 54 15.99 5.71 -11.33
CA THR A 54 14.67 5.43 -11.90
C THR A 54 14.31 3.98 -11.63
N ASN A 55 13.01 3.70 -11.47
CA ASN A 55 12.50 2.34 -11.32
C ASN A 55 13.05 1.40 -12.41
N ALA A 56 13.06 1.80 -13.68
CA ALA A 56 13.59 1.00 -14.77
C ALA A 56 15.10 0.70 -14.65
N SER A 57 15.91 1.69 -14.26
CA SER A 57 17.35 1.47 -14.04
C SER A 57 17.62 0.54 -12.85
N CYS A 58 16.83 0.66 -11.78
CA CYS A 58 16.92 -0.22 -10.61
C CYS A 58 16.53 -1.65 -10.96
N ALA A 59 15.45 -1.83 -11.72
CA ALA A 59 15.00 -3.13 -12.21
C ALA A 59 16.10 -3.82 -13.03
N ALA A 60 16.66 -3.12 -14.02
CA ALA A 60 17.70 -3.68 -14.90
C ALA A 60 18.96 -4.09 -14.12
N LEU A 61 19.43 -3.23 -13.21
CA LEU A 61 20.58 -3.55 -12.35
C LEU A 61 20.27 -4.68 -11.37
N GLY A 62 19.05 -4.70 -10.80
CA GLY A 62 18.60 -5.73 -9.86
C GLY A 62 18.54 -7.10 -10.50
N VAL A 63 17.96 -7.21 -11.70
CA VAL A 63 17.95 -8.44 -12.49
C VAL A 63 19.36 -8.89 -12.84
N ALA A 64 20.21 -7.98 -13.33
CA ALA A 64 21.61 -8.30 -13.66
C ALA A 64 22.43 -8.75 -12.43
N ALA A 65 22.18 -8.14 -11.26
CA ALA A 65 22.79 -8.58 -10.01
C ALA A 65 22.31 -9.98 -9.61
N LEU A 66 21.02 -10.27 -9.78
CA LEU A 66 20.43 -11.57 -9.45
C LEU A 66 20.96 -12.69 -10.36
N GLU A 67 21.07 -12.42 -11.67
CA GLU A 67 21.65 -13.34 -12.66
C GLU A 67 23.12 -13.63 -12.36
N ALA A 68 23.87 -12.62 -11.91
CA ALA A 68 25.25 -12.78 -11.50
C ALA A 68 25.43 -13.37 -10.08
N GLY A 69 24.35 -13.82 -9.43
CA GLY A 69 24.40 -14.42 -8.09
C GLY A 69 24.66 -13.43 -6.95
N ARG A 70 24.67 -12.12 -7.21
CA ARG A 70 24.81 -11.07 -6.19
C ARG A 70 23.46 -10.78 -5.54
N VAL A 71 22.93 -11.75 -4.81
CA VAL A 71 21.56 -11.71 -4.28
C VAL A 71 21.33 -10.54 -3.32
N LYS A 72 22.33 -10.19 -2.50
CA LYS A 72 22.24 -9.03 -1.59
C LYS A 72 22.12 -7.70 -2.34
N ASP A 73 22.88 -7.53 -3.41
CA ASP A 73 22.80 -6.33 -4.26
C ASP A 73 21.44 -6.27 -4.95
N ALA A 74 20.99 -7.40 -5.52
CA ALA A 74 19.68 -7.51 -6.15
C ALA A 74 18.56 -7.14 -5.17
N GLN A 75 18.62 -7.61 -3.92
CA GLN A 75 17.64 -7.27 -2.89
C GLN A 75 17.56 -5.76 -2.64
N SER A 76 18.70 -5.08 -2.49
CA SER A 76 18.74 -3.62 -2.31
C SER A 76 18.23 -2.86 -3.53
N LEU A 77 18.63 -3.28 -4.74
CA LEU A 77 18.23 -2.65 -6.00
C LEU A 77 16.73 -2.80 -6.26
N VAL A 78 16.19 -3.99 -6.03
CA VAL A 78 14.76 -4.27 -6.22
C VAL A 78 13.90 -3.60 -5.13
N ALA A 79 14.41 -3.45 -3.90
CA ALA A 79 13.73 -2.64 -2.88
C ALA A 79 13.63 -1.17 -3.32
N MET A 80 14.70 -0.62 -3.88
CA MET A 80 14.71 0.74 -4.43
C MET A 80 13.82 0.86 -5.69
N GLU A 81 13.79 -0.17 -6.54
CA GLU A 81 12.85 -0.27 -7.66
C GLU A 81 11.39 -0.13 -7.19
N ALA A 82 11.01 -0.89 -6.16
CA ALA A 82 9.67 -0.88 -5.59
C ALA A 82 9.31 0.51 -5.02
N ALA A 83 10.22 1.13 -4.26
CA ALA A 83 10.01 2.45 -3.69
C ALA A 83 9.80 3.52 -4.79
N LEU A 84 10.62 3.51 -5.85
CA LEU A 84 10.46 4.42 -6.99
C LEU A 84 9.21 4.13 -7.83
N ALA A 85 8.76 2.86 -7.89
CA ALA A 85 7.50 2.49 -8.54
C ALA A 85 6.31 3.11 -7.80
N GLU A 86 6.31 3.02 -6.46
CA GLU A 86 5.26 3.58 -5.61
C GLU A 86 5.26 5.12 -5.65
N ALA A 87 6.44 5.76 -5.70
CA ALA A 87 6.53 7.21 -5.96
C ALA A 87 5.88 7.58 -7.31
N THR A 88 6.11 6.77 -8.34
CA THR A 88 5.49 6.97 -9.67
C THR A 88 3.97 6.78 -9.63
N ALA A 89 3.48 5.80 -8.85
CA ALA A 89 2.06 5.56 -8.66
C ALA A 89 1.37 6.71 -7.93
N MET A 90 2.00 7.24 -6.88
CA MET A 90 1.52 8.42 -6.17
C MET A 90 1.44 9.64 -7.09
N ARG A 91 2.50 9.89 -7.88
CA ARG A 91 2.51 11.00 -8.84
C ARG A 91 1.40 10.87 -9.88
N ALA A 92 1.21 9.68 -10.42
CA ALA A 92 0.15 9.42 -11.40
C ALA A 92 -1.26 9.66 -10.82
N ALA A 93 -1.46 9.38 -9.52
CA ALA A 93 -2.69 9.68 -8.82
C ALA A 93 -2.88 11.19 -8.61
N GLU A 94 -1.84 11.91 -8.19
CA GLU A 94 -1.89 13.38 -8.04
C GLU A 94 -2.15 14.11 -9.36
N GLU A 95 -1.59 13.61 -10.47
CA GLU A 95 -1.79 14.16 -11.82
C GLU A 95 -3.13 13.74 -12.45
N ASN A 96 -3.90 12.85 -11.81
CA ASN A 96 -5.16 12.28 -12.33
C ASN A 96 -5.04 11.76 -13.78
N SER A 97 -3.93 11.10 -14.12
CA SER A 97 -3.62 10.66 -15.48
C SER A 97 -3.84 9.15 -15.66
N PRO A 98 -4.94 8.69 -16.32
CA PRO A 98 -5.26 7.26 -16.41
C PRO A 98 -4.15 6.42 -17.05
N LYS A 99 -3.49 6.96 -18.08
CA LYS A 99 -2.37 6.30 -18.76
C LYS A 99 -1.16 6.16 -17.84
N ALA A 100 -0.83 7.20 -17.07
CA ALA A 100 0.26 7.14 -16.10
C ALA A 100 -0.07 6.15 -14.97
N THR A 101 -1.32 6.09 -14.52
CA THR A 101 -1.77 5.17 -13.47
C THR A 101 -1.61 3.72 -13.89
N SER A 102 -2.06 3.34 -15.09
CA SER A 102 -1.88 1.96 -15.60
C SER A 102 -0.41 1.57 -15.69
N SER A 103 0.44 2.45 -16.23
CA SER A 103 1.88 2.21 -16.29
C SER A 103 2.52 2.11 -14.89
N ALA A 104 2.06 2.89 -13.92
CA ALA A 104 2.60 2.85 -12.57
C ALA A 104 2.19 1.57 -11.81
N ARG A 105 0.93 1.14 -11.94
CA ARG A 105 0.46 -0.15 -11.38
C ARG A 105 1.28 -1.32 -11.92
N ALA A 106 1.54 -1.34 -13.22
CA ALA A 106 2.36 -2.38 -13.84
C ALA A 106 3.80 -2.41 -13.29
N ARG A 107 4.42 -1.24 -13.05
CA ARG A 107 5.76 -1.15 -12.45
C ARG A 107 5.78 -1.66 -11.01
N VAL A 108 4.77 -1.32 -10.21
CA VAL A 108 4.63 -1.80 -8.84
C VAL A 108 4.46 -3.33 -8.82
N ALA A 109 3.63 -3.88 -9.71
CA ALA A 109 3.45 -5.33 -9.81
C ALA A 109 4.73 -6.05 -10.26
N MET A 110 5.48 -5.49 -11.24
CA MET A 110 6.77 -6.05 -11.65
C MET A 110 7.83 -5.99 -10.54
N ALA A 111 7.87 -4.91 -9.75
CA ALA A 111 8.78 -4.83 -8.62
C ALA A 111 8.49 -5.93 -7.58
N LEU A 112 7.22 -6.25 -7.32
CA LEU A 112 6.85 -7.40 -6.50
C LEU A 112 7.32 -8.73 -7.13
N VAL A 113 7.22 -8.89 -8.46
CA VAL A 113 7.76 -10.08 -9.14
C VAL A 113 9.27 -10.18 -8.93
N HIS A 114 10.02 -9.10 -9.11
CA HIS A 114 11.46 -9.11 -8.86
C HIS A 114 11.79 -9.39 -7.38
N GLN A 115 10.99 -8.90 -6.43
CA GLN A 115 11.14 -9.26 -5.01
C GLN A 115 10.94 -10.76 -4.79
N GLY A 116 9.93 -11.35 -5.46
CA GLY A 116 9.72 -12.79 -5.46
C GLY A 116 10.88 -13.57 -6.07
N ASP A 117 11.46 -13.09 -7.18
CA ASP A 117 12.62 -13.72 -7.82
C ASP A 117 13.85 -13.72 -6.88
N VAL A 118 14.06 -12.63 -6.12
CA VAL A 118 15.09 -12.55 -5.08
C VAL A 118 14.85 -13.60 -3.98
N GLN A 119 13.62 -13.69 -3.45
CA GLN A 119 13.29 -14.69 -2.42
C GLN A 119 13.44 -16.12 -2.93
N GLN A 120 13.08 -16.36 -4.18
CA GLN A 120 13.26 -17.64 -4.83
C GLN A 120 14.74 -18.03 -4.91
N LYS A 121 15.64 -17.07 -5.21
CA LYS A 121 17.09 -17.32 -5.20
C LYS A 121 17.65 -17.58 -3.80
N LEU A 122 17.04 -17.01 -2.76
CA LEU A 122 17.35 -17.31 -1.37
C LEU A 122 16.80 -18.68 -0.90
N GLY A 123 16.00 -19.35 -1.72
CA GLY A 123 15.31 -20.59 -1.33
C GLY A 123 14.09 -20.37 -0.42
N ALA A 124 13.71 -19.12 -0.16
CA ALA A 124 12.55 -18.74 0.63
C ALA A 124 11.28 -18.82 -0.23
N TYR A 125 10.86 -20.05 -0.56
CA TYR A 125 9.77 -20.28 -1.50
C TYR A 125 8.41 -19.75 -1.02
N SER A 126 8.11 -19.80 0.28
CA SER A 126 6.87 -19.22 0.83
C SER A 126 6.83 -17.70 0.59
N ASP A 127 7.92 -17.01 0.88
CA ASP A 127 8.05 -15.57 0.68
C ASP A 127 7.98 -15.20 -0.80
N ALA A 128 8.63 -15.99 -1.67
CA ALA A 128 8.54 -15.82 -3.12
C ALA A 128 7.09 -15.93 -3.59
N ARG A 129 6.35 -16.96 -3.15
CA ARG A 129 4.92 -17.10 -3.46
C ARG A 129 4.10 -15.95 -2.91
N ALA A 130 4.37 -15.46 -1.70
CA ALA A 130 3.69 -14.31 -1.14
C ALA A 130 3.86 -13.05 -2.01
N TYR A 131 5.06 -12.79 -2.52
CA TYR A 131 5.33 -11.70 -3.46
C TYR A 131 4.59 -11.88 -4.80
N TYR A 132 4.68 -13.06 -5.41
CA TYR A 132 3.99 -13.33 -6.67
C TYR A 132 2.47 -13.24 -6.53
N ARG A 133 1.89 -13.83 -5.47
CA ARG A 133 0.46 -13.74 -5.19
C ARG A 133 0.02 -12.31 -4.89
N SER A 134 0.85 -11.51 -4.23
CA SER A 134 0.60 -10.06 -4.04
C SER A 134 0.55 -9.31 -5.36
N ALA A 135 1.42 -9.65 -6.32
CA ALA A 135 1.39 -9.07 -7.67
C ALA A 135 0.13 -9.50 -8.43
N VAL A 136 -0.29 -10.76 -8.30
CA VAL A 136 -1.53 -11.27 -8.91
C VAL A 136 -2.78 -10.58 -8.35
N SER A 137 -2.88 -10.45 -7.02
CA SER A 137 -4.05 -9.80 -6.38
C SER A 137 -4.26 -8.36 -6.84
N ARG A 138 -3.19 -7.62 -7.15
CA ARG A 138 -3.31 -6.27 -7.71
C ARG A 138 -3.96 -6.26 -9.10
N GLY A 139 -3.81 -7.33 -9.87
CA GLY A 139 -4.49 -7.51 -11.15
C GLY A 139 -6.00 -7.66 -11.01
N ASP A 140 -6.45 -8.32 -9.93
CA ASP A 140 -7.87 -8.57 -9.68
C ASP A 140 -8.63 -7.25 -9.40
N ASP A 141 -7.95 -6.24 -8.86
CA ASP A 141 -8.50 -4.89 -8.65
C ASP A 141 -8.70 -4.12 -9.98
N TYR A 142 -7.99 -4.51 -11.05
CA TYR A 142 -7.98 -3.81 -12.34
C TYR A 142 -7.93 -4.78 -13.53
N PRO A 143 -8.96 -5.63 -13.73
CA PRO A 143 -8.92 -6.76 -14.67
C PRO A 143 -8.74 -6.36 -16.14
N ASN A 144 -9.06 -5.10 -16.51
CA ASN A 144 -8.98 -4.59 -17.88
C ASN A 144 -7.69 -3.79 -18.16
N ASP A 145 -6.74 -3.74 -17.22
CA ASP A 145 -5.48 -3.00 -17.38
C ASP A 145 -4.44 -3.87 -18.11
N ALA A 146 -4.26 -3.62 -19.41
CA ALA A 146 -3.40 -4.45 -20.26
C ALA A 146 -1.91 -4.45 -19.86
N LEU A 147 -1.39 -3.32 -19.34
CA LEU A 147 0.01 -3.25 -18.91
C LEU A 147 0.22 -4.01 -17.61
N LEU A 148 -0.70 -3.84 -16.66
CA LEU A 148 -0.71 -4.62 -15.42
C LEU A 148 -0.89 -6.11 -15.70
N GLY A 149 -1.75 -6.48 -16.67
CA GLY A 149 -1.99 -7.86 -17.08
C GLY A 149 -0.72 -8.60 -17.51
N ARG A 150 0.24 -7.92 -18.14
CA ARG A 150 1.55 -8.51 -18.48
C ARG A 150 2.39 -8.83 -17.24
N ALA A 151 2.41 -7.92 -16.26
CA ALA A 151 3.10 -8.15 -15.00
C ALA A 151 2.47 -9.29 -14.19
N VAL A 152 1.14 -9.35 -14.17
CA VAL A 152 0.36 -10.42 -13.54
C VAL A 152 0.62 -11.77 -14.22
N ALA A 153 0.71 -11.80 -15.54
CA ALA A 153 1.04 -13.03 -16.28
C ALA A 153 2.44 -13.55 -15.90
N ALA A 154 3.43 -12.66 -15.80
CA ALA A 154 4.76 -13.03 -15.31
C ALA A 154 4.71 -13.58 -13.88
N ALA A 155 3.97 -12.92 -12.97
CA ALA A 155 3.79 -13.37 -11.60
C ALA A 155 3.16 -14.78 -11.55
N ARG A 156 2.12 -15.05 -12.34
CA ARG A 156 1.47 -16.37 -12.44
C ARG A 156 2.43 -17.43 -12.95
N GLN A 157 3.20 -17.13 -13.99
CA GLN A 157 4.21 -18.05 -14.52
C GLN A 157 5.26 -18.40 -13.46
N ARG A 158 5.76 -17.41 -12.71
CA ARG A 158 6.71 -17.64 -11.61
C ARG A 158 6.11 -18.44 -10.47
N LEU A 159 4.87 -18.13 -10.09
CA LEU A 159 4.12 -18.85 -9.06
C LEU A 159 3.97 -20.34 -9.42
N GLU A 160 3.57 -20.65 -10.65
CA GLU A 160 3.41 -22.02 -11.14
C GLU A 160 4.74 -22.80 -11.07
N ALA A 161 5.84 -22.17 -11.45
CA ALA A 161 7.17 -22.78 -11.44
C ALA A 161 7.65 -23.19 -10.03
N ILE A 162 7.08 -22.63 -8.96
CA ILE A 162 7.43 -22.93 -7.57
C ILE A 162 6.27 -23.42 -6.71
N ALA A 163 5.10 -23.70 -7.29
CA ALA A 163 3.88 -24.00 -6.56
C ALA A 163 4.05 -25.18 -5.57
N HIS A 164 4.68 -26.25 -6.02
CA HIS A 164 4.88 -27.48 -5.25
C HIS A 164 6.12 -27.46 -4.32
N LYS A 165 6.93 -26.39 -4.34
CA LYS A 165 8.21 -26.37 -3.63
C LYS A 165 8.04 -25.94 -2.18
N ALA A 166 8.21 -26.86 -1.24
CA ALA A 166 8.11 -26.57 0.19
C ALA A 166 6.82 -25.81 0.54
N GLU A 167 5.68 -26.30 0.03
CA GLU A 167 4.38 -25.73 0.34
C GLU A 167 4.00 -26.06 1.78
N VAL A 168 3.54 -25.05 2.51
CA VAL A 168 3.09 -25.20 3.89
C VAL A 168 1.57 -25.36 3.94
N THR A 169 1.14 -26.53 4.37
CA THR A 169 -0.28 -26.82 4.59
C THR A 169 -0.69 -26.54 6.03
N GLY A 170 -1.70 -25.69 6.24
CA GLY A 170 -2.19 -25.33 7.57
C GLY A 170 -1.25 -24.41 8.35
N ILE A 171 -1.45 -24.35 9.68
CA ILE A 171 -0.61 -23.54 10.58
C ILE A 171 0.53 -24.43 11.12
N PRO A 172 1.81 -24.10 10.88
CA PRO A 172 2.94 -24.86 11.41
C PRO A 172 2.95 -24.95 12.94
N PRO A 173 3.62 -25.95 13.53
CA PRO A 173 3.74 -26.08 14.99
C PRO A 173 4.40 -24.88 15.68
N GLY A 174 5.28 -24.16 14.97
CA GLY A 174 5.91 -22.92 15.45
C GLY A 174 5.04 -21.66 15.28
N GLY A 175 3.86 -21.79 14.68
CA GLY A 175 3.03 -20.69 14.23
C GLY A 175 3.30 -20.28 12.79
N ALA A 176 2.55 -19.30 12.33
CA ALA A 176 2.61 -18.73 10.99
C ALA A 176 2.57 -17.21 11.07
N ARG A 177 3.23 -16.53 10.13
CA ARG A 177 3.05 -15.11 9.88
C ARG A 177 2.45 -14.93 8.49
N PHE A 178 1.26 -14.36 8.43
CA PHE A 178 0.61 -14.00 7.19
C PHE A 178 0.77 -12.51 6.96
N SER A 179 1.21 -12.11 5.77
CA SER A 179 1.50 -10.72 5.44
C SER A 179 0.75 -10.30 4.18
N ARG A 180 0.33 -9.05 4.13
CA ARG A 180 -0.26 -8.42 2.96
C ARG A 180 0.54 -7.17 2.61
N TYR A 181 1.06 -7.11 1.38
CA TYR A 181 1.76 -5.93 0.90
C TYR A 181 0.78 -4.76 0.78
N MET A 182 1.15 -3.62 1.33
CA MET A 182 0.37 -2.39 1.22
C MET A 182 0.96 -1.54 0.09
N PHE A 183 1.82 -0.58 0.43
CA PHE A 183 2.52 0.31 -0.48
C PHE A 183 3.66 1.00 0.29
N PHE A 184 4.60 1.65 -0.40
CA PHE A 184 5.83 2.22 0.17
C PHE A 184 6.66 1.21 1.00
N GLY A 185 6.62 -0.07 0.63
CA GLY A 185 7.35 -1.12 1.34
C GLY A 185 6.72 -1.55 2.67
N ALA A 186 5.55 -1.02 3.03
CA ALA A 186 4.83 -1.36 4.24
C ALA A 186 3.93 -2.59 4.05
N TRP A 187 3.63 -3.26 5.16
CA TRP A 187 2.91 -4.52 5.21
C TRP A 187 1.96 -4.54 6.39
N ASN A 188 0.77 -5.10 6.18
CA ASN A 188 -0.01 -5.63 7.30
C ASN A 188 0.53 -7.03 7.63
N SER A 189 0.55 -7.38 8.91
CA SER A 189 1.01 -8.68 9.38
C SER A 189 0.07 -9.28 10.41
N ILE A 190 -0.11 -10.59 10.33
CA ILE A 190 -0.90 -11.38 11.26
C ILE A 190 -0.06 -12.57 11.70
N ASP A 191 0.35 -12.57 12.95
CA ASP A 191 1.02 -13.69 13.60
C ASP A 191 -0.03 -14.63 14.21
N VAL A 192 0.02 -15.90 13.85
CA VAL A 192 -0.85 -16.96 14.39
C VAL A 192 0.02 -17.96 15.12
N LYS A 193 -0.03 -17.97 16.45
CA LYS A 193 0.87 -18.77 17.31
C LYS A 193 0.06 -19.76 18.16
N PRO A 194 0.41 -21.06 18.20
CA PRO A 194 -0.22 -21.99 19.11
C PRO A 194 -0.04 -21.56 20.58
N VAL A 195 -1.10 -21.65 21.39
CA VAL A 195 -1.02 -21.31 22.81
C VAL A 195 -0.54 -22.53 23.60
N LYS A 196 0.59 -22.39 24.30
CA LYS A 196 1.16 -23.46 25.13
C LYS A 196 0.14 -23.95 26.15
N GLY A 197 -0.07 -25.27 26.20
CA GLY A 197 -1.00 -25.90 27.14
C GLY A 197 -2.49 -25.85 26.74
N ARG A 198 -2.88 -25.14 25.66
CA ARG A 198 -4.27 -25.08 25.17
C ARG A 198 -4.36 -25.67 23.76
N ARG A 199 -4.63 -26.98 23.66
CA ARG A 199 -4.72 -27.68 22.37
C ARG A 199 -5.79 -27.04 21.47
N GLY A 200 -5.43 -26.76 20.22
CA GLY A 200 -6.29 -26.18 19.20
C GLY A 200 -6.63 -24.70 19.40
N VAL A 201 -6.01 -24.04 20.39
CA VAL A 201 -6.14 -22.59 20.63
C VAL A 201 -4.90 -21.88 20.09
N TYR A 202 -5.13 -20.78 19.36
CA TYR A 202 -4.09 -19.95 18.78
C TYR A 202 -4.21 -18.53 19.31
N ARG A 203 -3.09 -17.82 19.47
CA ARG A 203 -3.06 -16.39 19.61
C ARG A 203 -2.87 -15.77 18.23
N ILE A 204 -3.78 -14.90 17.85
CA ILE A 204 -3.67 -14.03 16.68
C ILE A 204 -3.20 -12.67 17.19
N ASP A 205 -2.05 -12.20 16.70
CA ASP A 205 -1.60 -10.82 16.87
C ASP A 205 -1.58 -10.17 15.48
N GLY A 206 -2.39 -9.12 15.29
CA GLY A 206 -2.50 -8.41 14.02
C GLY A 206 -1.96 -7.00 14.13
N ASP A 207 -1.13 -6.59 13.17
CA ASP A 207 -0.61 -5.24 12.99
C ASP A 207 -1.02 -4.75 11.59
N PHE A 208 -1.78 -3.66 11.56
CA PHE A 208 -2.37 -3.11 10.36
C PHE A 208 -1.89 -1.68 10.15
N VAL A 209 -1.56 -1.36 8.91
CA VAL A 209 -0.97 -0.09 8.53
C VAL A 209 -1.73 0.51 7.36
N TYR A 210 -1.96 1.81 7.42
CA TYR A 210 -2.32 2.63 6.27
C TYR A 210 -1.16 3.57 5.98
N PRO A 211 -0.24 3.21 5.06
CA PRO A 211 0.92 4.02 4.78
C PRO A 211 0.52 5.37 4.18
N THR A 212 1.35 6.37 4.41
CA THR A 212 1.21 7.72 3.87
C THR A 212 2.59 8.32 3.66
N VAL A 213 2.63 9.50 3.05
CA VAL A 213 3.84 10.33 2.99
C VAL A 213 3.56 11.65 3.69
N SER A 214 4.35 11.99 4.70
CA SER A 214 4.21 13.24 5.45
C SER A 214 4.50 14.46 4.57
N PRO A 215 4.13 15.68 5.02
CA PRO A 215 4.34 16.91 4.23
C PRO A 215 5.80 17.21 3.86
N ASP A 216 6.77 16.62 4.55
CA ASP A 216 8.22 16.69 4.27
C ASP A 216 8.71 15.58 3.34
N GLY A 217 7.81 14.73 2.83
CA GLY A 217 8.14 13.63 1.93
C GLY A 217 8.65 12.35 2.62
N LEU A 218 8.56 12.24 3.95
CA LEU A 218 8.98 11.02 4.65
C LEU A 218 7.86 9.96 4.67
N PRO A 219 8.21 8.66 4.67
CA PRO A 219 7.22 7.62 4.95
C PRO A 219 6.60 7.80 6.34
N SER A 220 5.27 7.68 6.40
CA SER A 220 4.50 7.69 7.64
C SER A 220 3.37 6.66 7.53
N ALA A 221 2.63 6.39 8.60
CA ALA A 221 1.48 5.48 8.57
C ALA A 221 0.52 5.76 9.72
N ASN A 222 -0.78 5.55 9.46
CA ASN A 222 -1.72 5.27 10.53
C ASN A 222 -1.62 3.78 10.87
N MET A 223 -1.73 3.46 12.15
CA MET A 223 -1.50 2.12 12.67
C MET A 223 -2.70 1.66 13.50
N GLY A 224 -3.00 0.38 13.43
CA GLY A 224 -3.95 -0.29 14.31
C GLY A 224 -3.47 -1.70 14.62
N SER A 225 -3.83 -2.23 15.78
CA SER A 225 -3.43 -3.57 16.18
C SER A 225 -4.55 -4.30 16.90
N MET A 226 -4.42 -5.62 16.98
CA MET A 226 -5.29 -6.47 17.78
C MET A 226 -4.55 -7.68 18.33
N SER A 227 -5.03 -8.22 19.45
CA SER A 227 -4.60 -9.53 19.96
C SER A 227 -5.81 -10.32 20.42
N ALA A 228 -5.90 -11.59 20.01
CA ALA A 228 -7.00 -12.47 20.38
C ALA A 228 -6.57 -13.93 20.52
N HIS A 229 -7.11 -14.63 21.51
CA HIS A 229 -7.11 -16.08 21.56
C HIS A 229 -8.29 -16.64 20.76
N VAL A 230 -8.04 -17.54 19.82
CA VAL A 230 -9.05 -18.07 18.91
C VAL A 230 -8.99 -19.59 18.81
N ARG A 231 -10.10 -20.17 18.34
CA ARG A 231 -10.13 -21.50 17.73
C ARG A 231 -10.63 -21.37 16.30
N PHE A 232 -10.01 -22.11 15.39
CA PHE A 232 -10.51 -22.23 14.03
C PHE A 232 -11.55 -23.36 13.99
N PHE A 233 -12.81 -22.98 13.73
CA PHE A 233 -13.90 -23.92 13.45
C PHE A 233 -14.08 -23.97 11.95
N ASP A 234 -13.88 -25.16 11.35
CA ASP A 234 -13.98 -25.36 9.90
C ASP A 234 -13.08 -24.37 9.10
N GLY A 235 -11.87 -24.10 9.64
CA GLY A 235 -10.92 -23.16 9.05
C GLY A 235 -11.21 -21.68 9.29
N VAL A 236 -12.23 -21.35 10.10
CA VAL A 236 -12.66 -19.97 10.38
C VAL A 236 -12.54 -19.64 11.87
N ALA A 237 -11.87 -18.53 12.18
CA ALA A 237 -11.87 -17.89 13.49
C ALA A 237 -12.58 -16.53 13.39
N ARG A 238 -13.31 -16.14 14.43
CA ARG A 238 -14.11 -14.89 14.44
C ARG A 238 -13.87 -14.15 15.73
N VAL A 239 -13.46 -12.89 15.64
CA VAL A 239 -13.08 -12.07 16.79
C VAL A 239 -14.00 -10.85 16.89
N PRO A 240 -14.87 -10.76 17.91
CA PRO A 240 -15.69 -9.58 18.14
C PRO A 240 -14.85 -8.47 18.77
N MET A 241 -14.64 -7.38 18.03
CA MET A 241 -13.76 -6.28 18.44
C MET A 241 -14.46 -5.31 19.39
N THR A 242 -15.75 -5.04 19.15
CA THR A 242 -16.51 -4.02 19.90
C THR A 242 -16.93 -4.42 21.32
N ASP A 243 -16.80 -5.70 21.66
CA ASP A 243 -17.21 -6.23 22.97
C ASP A 243 -16.00 -6.48 23.89
N ALA A 244 -14.78 -6.16 23.44
CA ALA A 244 -13.55 -6.32 24.19
C ALA A 244 -13.11 -4.99 24.83
N GLY A 245 -13.11 -4.94 26.17
CA GLY A 245 -12.51 -3.85 26.92
C GLY A 245 -11.17 -4.28 27.52
N GLY A 246 -10.13 -3.45 27.35
CA GLY A 246 -8.83 -3.57 28.02
C GLY A 246 -7.67 -4.03 27.12
N ASP A 247 -6.47 -4.02 27.70
CA ASP A 247 -5.21 -4.32 26.99
C ASP A 247 -4.91 -5.83 26.86
N ALA A 248 -5.77 -6.68 27.44
CA ALA A 248 -5.60 -8.13 27.40
C ALA A 248 -6.10 -8.72 26.06
N PRO A 249 -5.49 -9.83 25.57
CA PRO A 249 -5.99 -10.49 24.36
C PRO A 249 -7.45 -10.93 24.51
N ILE A 250 -8.25 -10.65 23.49
CA ILE A 250 -9.68 -11.03 23.42
C ILE A 250 -9.80 -12.55 23.45
N ASP A 251 -10.61 -13.13 24.35
CA ASP A 251 -10.92 -14.57 24.28
C ASP A 251 -12.09 -14.80 23.31
N ALA A 252 -11.76 -15.18 22.07
CA ALA A 252 -12.67 -15.50 20.99
C ALA A 252 -12.59 -17.00 20.64
N THR A 253 -12.48 -17.86 21.65
CA THR A 253 -12.41 -19.33 21.47
C THR A 253 -13.77 -20.01 21.36
N ALA A 254 -14.86 -19.31 21.64
CA ALA A 254 -16.23 -19.79 21.47
C ALA A 254 -16.69 -19.69 20.01
N LYS A 255 -17.47 -20.67 19.54
CA LYS A 255 -18.06 -20.63 18.20
C LYS A 255 -19.21 -19.61 18.17
N ILE A 256 -19.11 -18.60 17.31
CA ILE A 256 -20.22 -17.67 17.06
C ILE A 256 -21.20 -18.33 16.08
N ALA A 257 -22.39 -18.65 16.60
CA ALA A 257 -23.43 -19.39 15.87
C ALA A 257 -24.19 -18.55 14.82
N SER A 258 -24.30 -17.23 15.02
CA SER A 258 -25.00 -16.31 14.11
C SER A 258 -24.20 -15.02 13.90
N LEU A 259 -24.15 -14.55 12.65
CA LEU A 259 -23.49 -13.30 12.26
C LEU A 259 -24.44 -12.10 12.22
N ALA A 260 -25.75 -12.33 12.30
CA ALA A 260 -26.78 -11.28 12.24
C ALA A 260 -26.52 -10.09 13.18
N PRO A 261 -25.94 -10.25 14.41
CA PRO A 261 -25.63 -9.11 15.28
C PRO A 261 -24.59 -8.13 14.73
N TYR A 262 -23.81 -8.51 13.71
CA TYR A 262 -22.74 -7.69 13.13
C TYR A 262 -23.08 -7.18 11.72
N GLU A 263 -24.05 -7.79 11.04
CA GLU A 263 -24.37 -7.44 9.65
C GLU A 263 -24.99 -6.04 9.56
N GLN A 264 -24.40 -5.18 8.72
CA GLN A 264 -24.87 -3.82 8.44
C GLN A 264 -25.01 -2.93 9.70
N ARG A 265 -24.26 -3.26 10.77
CA ARG A 265 -24.23 -2.50 12.01
C ARG A 265 -23.07 -1.53 12.02
N ASN A 266 -23.36 -0.26 12.27
CA ASN A 266 -22.36 0.81 12.32
C ASN A 266 -21.59 0.87 13.65
N ASP A 267 -22.12 0.23 14.68
CA ASP A 267 -21.66 0.23 16.07
C ASP A 267 -20.98 -1.09 16.48
N LYS A 268 -20.90 -2.07 15.57
CA LYS A 268 -20.36 -3.39 15.82
C LYS A 268 -19.25 -3.71 14.83
N CYS A 269 -18.24 -4.43 15.31
CA CYS A 269 -17.18 -4.97 14.47
C CYS A 269 -16.86 -6.41 14.87
N LEU A 270 -16.84 -7.29 13.87
CA LEU A 270 -16.35 -8.65 13.95
C LEU A 270 -15.34 -8.89 12.83
N ILE A 271 -14.18 -9.43 13.17
CA ILE A 271 -13.15 -9.79 12.19
C ILE A 271 -13.17 -11.30 12.00
N GLU A 272 -13.40 -11.73 10.77
CA GLU A 272 -13.34 -13.13 10.35
C GLU A 272 -11.98 -13.42 9.73
N PHE A 273 -11.27 -14.40 10.30
CA PHE A 273 -10.01 -14.95 9.80
C PHE A 273 -10.29 -16.33 9.19
N ARG A 274 -10.03 -16.50 7.90
CA ARG A 274 -10.30 -17.73 7.17
C ARG A 274 -9.04 -18.29 6.54
N LEU A 275 -8.68 -19.51 6.93
CA LEU A 275 -7.65 -20.29 6.24
C LEU A 275 -8.21 -20.76 4.89
N ALA A 276 -8.13 -19.91 3.88
CA ALA A 276 -8.85 -20.07 2.61
C ALA A 276 -8.21 -21.10 1.67
N ALA A 277 -6.89 -21.23 1.73
CA ALA A 277 -6.07 -22.17 0.94
C ALA A 277 -4.72 -22.38 1.66
N PRO A 278 -3.87 -23.32 1.21
CA PRO A 278 -2.49 -23.38 1.69
C PRO A 278 -1.84 -22.00 1.66
N GLU A 279 -1.16 -21.64 2.74
CA GLU A 279 -0.42 -20.38 2.89
C GLU A 279 -1.25 -19.10 2.71
N THR A 280 -2.57 -19.18 2.76
CA THR A 280 -3.47 -18.07 2.45
C THR A 280 -4.47 -17.85 3.58
N LEU A 281 -4.49 -16.64 4.11
CA LEU A 281 -5.41 -16.19 5.14
C LEU A 281 -6.26 -15.04 4.57
N ASP A 282 -7.56 -15.27 4.42
CA ASP A 282 -8.51 -14.21 4.06
C ASP A 282 -9.05 -13.58 5.34
N VAL A 283 -9.04 -12.25 5.39
CA VAL A 283 -9.53 -11.46 6.51
C VAL A 283 -10.67 -10.58 6.04
N LEU A 284 -11.78 -10.63 6.75
CA LEU A 284 -12.99 -9.87 6.43
C LEU A 284 -13.61 -9.28 7.68
N THR A 285 -13.86 -7.98 7.64
CA THR A 285 -14.63 -7.24 8.62
C THR A 285 -16.11 -7.38 8.33
N ARG A 286 -16.88 -7.71 9.37
CA ARG A 286 -18.35 -7.69 9.38
C ARG A 286 -18.79 -6.56 10.30
N GLY A 287 -19.73 -5.75 9.83
CA GLY A 287 -20.16 -4.52 10.49
C GLY A 287 -19.35 -3.32 10.01
N SER A 288 -18.94 -2.45 10.93
CA SER A 288 -18.22 -1.22 10.60
C SER A 288 -16.72 -1.33 10.85
N PRO A 289 -15.86 -1.06 9.85
CA PRO A 289 -14.42 -0.93 10.03
C PRO A 289 -14.03 0.14 11.06
N THR A 290 -14.79 1.24 11.16
CA THR A 290 -14.51 2.29 12.15
C THR A 290 -14.76 1.82 13.58
N ALA A 291 -15.75 0.93 13.77
CA ALA A 291 -16.03 0.34 15.07
C ALA A 291 -14.97 -0.68 15.50
N CYS A 292 -14.08 -1.14 14.60
CA CYS A 292 -12.96 -2.01 14.94
C CYS A 292 -11.83 -1.28 15.70
N GLY A 293 -11.80 0.06 15.67
CA GLY A 293 -10.85 0.85 16.45
C GLY A 293 -9.42 0.90 15.91
N PHE A 294 -9.17 0.49 14.66
CA PHE A 294 -7.81 0.47 14.09
C PHE A 294 -7.24 1.82 13.67
N GLY A 295 -7.99 2.91 13.84
CA GLY A 295 -7.56 4.25 13.45
C GLY A 295 -7.96 4.61 12.01
N PHE A 296 -7.57 5.83 11.60
CA PHE A 296 -8.05 6.43 10.35
C PHE A 296 -7.52 5.70 9.10
N ASN A 297 -8.45 5.26 8.24
CA ASN A 297 -8.19 4.49 7.01
C ASN A 297 -7.44 3.15 7.19
N VAL A 298 -7.27 2.69 8.43
CA VAL A 298 -6.65 1.39 8.69
C VAL A 298 -7.72 0.30 8.59
N SER A 299 -7.44 -0.73 7.80
CA SER A 299 -8.31 -1.90 7.65
C SER A 299 -7.50 -3.18 7.74
N ALA A 300 -8.09 -4.18 8.41
CA ALA A 300 -7.58 -5.54 8.45
C ALA A 300 -7.93 -6.33 7.19
N ASP A 301 -8.88 -5.86 6.38
CA ASP A 301 -9.46 -6.62 5.27
C ASP A 301 -8.46 -6.93 4.18
N GLY A 302 -8.61 -8.12 3.62
CA GLY A 302 -7.88 -8.56 2.44
C GLY A 302 -7.30 -9.95 2.58
N ARG A 303 -6.55 -10.33 1.56
CA ARG A 303 -5.85 -11.61 1.49
C ARG A 303 -4.40 -11.46 1.93
N TYR A 304 -3.98 -12.32 2.85
CA TYR A 304 -2.65 -12.37 3.41
C TYR A 304 -1.97 -13.69 3.03
N TYR A 305 -0.67 -13.64 2.85
CA TYR A 305 0.13 -14.78 2.40
C TYR A 305 1.21 -15.14 3.42
N LEU A 306 1.46 -16.44 3.61
CA LEU A 306 2.48 -16.91 4.53
C LEU A 306 3.86 -16.38 4.14
N MET A 307 4.54 -15.72 5.07
CA MET A 307 5.95 -15.33 4.95
C MET A 307 6.73 -15.90 6.13
N THR A 308 7.85 -16.55 5.80
CA THR A 308 8.77 -17.18 6.74
C THR A 308 10.03 -16.32 6.86
N GLY A 309 10.02 -15.38 7.81
CA GLY A 309 11.20 -14.61 8.17
C GLY A 309 11.17 -13.15 7.70
N ARG A 310 11.53 -12.26 8.62
CA ARG A 310 12.23 -11.01 8.36
C ARG A 310 13.31 -10.86 9.41
#